data_AF-A0A518ANJ7-F1
#
_entry.id   AF-A0A518ANJ7-F1
#
_cell.length_a   1.000
_cell.length_b   1.000
_cell.length_c   1.000
_cell.angle_alpha   90.00
_cell.angle_beta   90.00
_cell.angle_gamma   90.00
#
_symmetry.space_group_name_H-M   'P 1'
#
loop_
_entity.id
_entity.type
_entity.pdbx_description
1 polymer ?
#
loop_
_entity_poly.entity_id
_entity_poly.type
_entity_poly.pdbx_seq_one_letter_code
_entity_poly.pdbx_strand_id
1 'polypeptide(L)'
;MSTHARQHKFVDSKVQGRLVGLFVRCWAMSLVTAGILTVLGWMFITPGLGGFIGPNEFMSSILPMVLVGAVASLLVMPFMLWKMVCDTNRFAGPLLRFRRHLREAADSGELVPIEFRDEDDWHDLANAFNDLVSRINSERLADTMSPEFREQLDRSIADSIHPQSEAELSDEHSDELVVGA
;
A
#
# COMPACT_ATOMS: atom_id res chain seq x y z
N MET A 1 16.32 -31.51 7.10
CA MET A 1 14.87 -31.51 6.82
C MET A 1 14.46 -30.08 6.52
N SER A 2 14.35 -29.73 5.24
CA SER A 2 13.91 -28.41 4.77
C SER A 2 12.39 -28.38 4.71
N THR A 3 11.78 -27.63 5.64
CA THR A 3 10.34 -27.41 5.70
C THR A 3 9.94 -26.54 4.51
N HIS A 4 9.34 -27.15 3.48
CA HIS A 4 8.74 -26.41 2.38
C HIS A 4 7.56 -25.58 2.92
N ALA A 5 7.82 -24.29 3.15
CA ALA A 5 6.78 -23.32 3.47
C ALA A 5 5.82 -23.22 2.28
N ARG A 6 4.60 -23.71 2.47
CA ARG A 6 3.55 -23.79 1.46
C ARG A 6 3.10 -22.36 1.10
N GLN A 7 3.63 -21.82 0.00
CA GLN A 7 3.24 -20.51 -0.52
C GLN A 7 1.79 -20.57 -1.04
N HIS A 8 0.84 -20.14 -0.22
CA HIS A 8 -0.55 -19.99 -0.61
C HIS A 8 -0.67 -18.73 -1.49
N LYS A 9 -0.35 -18.84 -2.78
CA LYS A 9 -0.29 -17.73 -3.76
C LYS A 9 -1.67 -17.25 -4.25
N PHE A 10 -2.76 -17.79 -3.69
CA PHE A 10 -4.14 -17.42 -3.99
C PHE A 10 -4.89 -17.17 -2.69
N VAL A 11 -4.83 -15.93 -2.19
CA VAL A 11 -5.53 -15.53 -0.96
C VAL A 11 -6.94 -14.99 -1.26
N ASP A 12 -7.24 -14.53 -2.48
CA ASP A 12 -8.59 -14.09 -2.84
C ASP A 12 -8.92 -14.24 -4.35
N SER A 13 -9.33 -15.44 -4.77
CA SER A 13 -9.61 -15.76 -6.18
C SER A 13 -10.77 -14.97 -6.78
N LYS A 14 -11.67 -14.42 -5.94
CA LYS A 14 -12.86 -13.68 -6.40
C LYS A 14 -12.51 -12.26 -6.84
N VAL A 15 -11.67 -11.57 -6.08
CA VAL A 15 -11.19 -10.22 -6.44
C VAL A 15 -10.18 -10.32 -7.58
N GLN A 16 -9.28 -11.31 -7.53
CA GLN A 16 -8.29 -11.55 -8.58
C GLN A 16 -8.94 -11.92 -9.91
N GLY A 17 -9.97 -12.77 -9.92
CA GLY A 17 -10.71 -13.10 -11.13
C GLY A 17 -11.39 -11.88 -11.77
N ARG A 18 -11.89 -10.94 -10.95
CA ARG A 18 -12.48 -9.69 -11.44
C ARG A 18 -11.43 -8.74 -12.04
N LEU A 19 -10.26 -8.61 -11.40
CA LEU A 19 -9.13 -7.82 -11.90
C LEU A 19 -8.54 -8.41 -13.18
N VAL A 20 -8.30 -9.72 -13.21
CA VAL A 20 -7.83 -10.43 -14.41
C VAL A 20 -8.83 -10.28 -15.55
N GLY A 21 -10.13 -10.45 -15.28
CA GLY A 21 -11.18 -10.25 -16.29
C GLY A 21 -11.25 -8.82 -16.83
N LEU A 22 -11.01 -7.81 -15.99
CA LEU A 22 -10.91 -6.42 -16.44
C LEU A 22 -9.68 -6.23 -17.34
N PHE A 23 -8.53 -6.74 -16.93
CA PHE A 23 -7.29 -6.63 -17.69
C PHE A 23 -7.40 -7.30 -19.06
N VAL A 24 -7.91 -8.53 -19.11
CA VAL A 24 -8.15 -9.27 -20.37
C VAL A 24 -9.11 -8.50 -21.26
N ARG A 25 -10.15 -7.87 -20.71
CA ARG A 25 -11.08 -7.05 -21.48
C ARG A 25 -10.43 -5.78 -22.03
N CYS A 26 -9.67 -5.06 -21.22
CA CYS A 26 -8.90 -3.89 -21.67
C CYS A 26 -7.89 -4.26 -22.77
N TRP A 27 -7.23 -5.41 -22.62
CA TRP A 27 -6.32 -5.96 -23.62
C TRP A 27 -7.03 -6.35 -24.92
N ALA A 28 -8.19 -7.00 -24.84
CA ALA A 28 -8.99 -7.30 -26.03
C ALA A 28 -9.46 -6.01 -26.74
N MET A 29 -9.88 -5.01 -25.98
CA MET A 29 -10.26 -3.70 -26.52
C MET A 29 -9.07 -3.01 -27.20
N SER A 30 -7.86 -3.08 -26.61
CA SER A 30 -6.68 -2.47 -27.23
C SER A 30 -6.29 -3.15 -28.54
N LEU A 31 -6.44 -4.47 -28.66
CA LEU A 31 -6.27 -5.18 -29.93
C LEU A 31 -7.29 -4.74 -30.98
N VAL A 32 -8.56 -4.60 -30.60
CA VAL A 32 -9.60 -4.10 -31.51
C VAL A 32 -9.28 -2.69 -31.98
N THR A 33 -8.90 -1.79 -31.06
CA THR A 33 -8.51 -0.42 -31.40
C THR A 33 -7.28 -0.38 -32.31
N ALA A 34 -6.25 -1.19 -32.03
CA ALA A 34 -5.06 -1.29 -32.88
C ALA A 34 -5.40 -1.84 -34.28
N GLY A 35 -6.29 -2.83 -34.37
CA GLY A 35 -6.79 -3.35 -35.64
C GLY A 35 -7.54 -2.27 -36.45
N ILE A 36 -8.45 -1.53 -35.82
CA ILE A 36 -9.17 -0.42 -36.46
C ILE A 36 -8.19 0.65 -36.94
N LEU A 37 -7.23 1.08 -36.10
CA LEU A 37 -6.22 2.06 -36.48
C LEU A 37 -5.35 1.60 -37.65
N THR A 38 -4.99 0.32 -37.69
CA THR A 38 -4.23 -0.27 -38.80
C THR A 38 -5.01 -0.20 -40.11
N VAL A 39 -6.31 -0.56 -40.07
CA VAL A 39 -7.20 -0.49 -41.22
C VAL A 39 -7.43 0.96 -41.68
N LEU A 40 -7.67 1.88 -40.75
CA LEU A 40 -7.83 3.30 -41.07
C LEU A 40 -6.54 3.90 -41.64
N GLY A 41 -5.39 3.62 -41.04
CA GLY A 41 -4.10 4.08 -41.54
C GLY A 41 -3.83 3.59 -42.97
N TRP A 42 -4.16 2.33 -43.26
CA TRP A 42 -4.07 1.78 -44.61
C TRP A 42 -4.98 2.50 -45.60
N MET A 43 -6.21 2.85 -45.19
CA MET A 43 -7.17 3.59 -46.01
C MET A 43 -6.69 5.01 -46.37
N PHE A 44 -5.86 5.65 -45.54
CA PHE A 44 -5.30 6.98 -45.82
C PHE A 44 -4.03 6.94 -46.67
N ILE A 45 -3.22 5.87 -46.56
CA ILE A 45 -1.95 5.73 -47.31
C ILE A 45 -2.19 5.27 -48.75
N THR A 46 -3.19 4.40 -48.96
CA THR A 46 -3.52 3.86 -50.29
C THR A 46 -4.54 4.79 -50.97
N PRO A 47 -4.42 5.13 -52.27
CA PRO A 47 -5.32 6.10 -52.90
C PRO A 47 -6.75 5.55 -53.05
N GLY A 48 -7.58 5.78 -52.04
CA GLY A 48 -9.03 5.58 -52.05
C GLY A 48 -9.53 4.17 -51.73
N LEU A 49 -10.86 4.01 -51.70
CA LEU A 49 -11.59 2.75 -51.44
C LEU A 49 -11.27 1.61 -52.43
N GLY A 50 -10.57 1.90 -53.54
CA GLY A 50 -10.20 0.93 -54.58
C GLY A 50 -9.33 -0.22 -54.07
N GLY A 51 -8.42 0.03 -53.12
CA GLY A 51 -7.61 -1.01 -52.49
C GLY A 51 -8.39 -1.89 -51.49
N PHE A 52 -9.60 -1.50 -51.13
CA PHE A 52 -10.48 -2.25 -50.22
C PHE A 52 -11.43 -3.21 -50.95
N ILE A 53 -11.73 -2.92 -52.22
CA ILE A 53 -12.70 -3.68 -53.05
C ILE A 53 -12.10 -5.01 -53.54
N GLY A 54 -10.78 -5.18 -53.48
CA GLY A 54 -10.10 -6.45 -53.75
C GLY A 54 -9.87 -7.28 -52.47
N PRO A 55 -10.66 -8.34 -52.19
CA PRO A 55 -10.47 -9.16 -51.00
C PRO A 55 -9.08 -9.81 -50.89
N ASN A 56 -8.37 -10.00 -52.00
CA ASN A 56 -7.06 -10.67 -52.03
C ASN A 56 -5.88 -9.79 -51.60
N GLU A 57 -5.86 -8.49 -51.89
CA GLU A 57 -4.69 -7.64 -51.58
C GLU A 57 -4.70 -7.18 -50.12
N PHE A 58 -5.89 -6.88 -49.59
CA PHE A 58 -6.08 -6.58 -48.18
C PHE A 58 -5.72 -7.78 -47.29
N MET A 59 -6.22 -8.98 -47.63
CA MET A 59 -5.91 -10.19 -46.86
C MET A 59 -4.45 -10.62 -46.92
N SER A 60 -3.75 -10.40 -48.03
CA SER A 60 -2.34 -10.77 -48.15
C SER A 60 -1.38 -9.78 -47.50
N SER A 61 -1.76 -8.50 -47.40
CA SER A 61 -0.87 -7.43 -46.90
C SER A 61 -1.13 -7.06 -45.43
N ILE A 62 -2.39 -6.94 -45.01
CA ILE A 62 -2.76 -6.48 -43.66
C ILE A 62 -2.86 -7.63 -42.67
N LEU A 63 -3.43 -8.77 -43.09
CA LEU A 63 -3.65 -9.89 -42.19
C LEU A 63 -2.37 -10.39 -41.51
N PRO A 64 -1.22 -10.54 -42.21
CA PRO A 64 0.00 -11.00 -41.55
C PRO A 64 0.50 -10.01 -40.50
N MET A 65 0.37 -8.70 -40.77
CA MET A 65 0.80 -7.65 -39.83
C MET A 65 -0.06 -7.64 -38.56
N VAL A 66 -1.39 -7.74 -38.71
CA VAL A 66 -2.32 -7.84 -37.58
C VAL A 66 -2.11 -9.14 -36.81
N LEU A 67 -1.89 -10.26 -37.52
CA LEU A 67 -1.64 -11.56 -36.90
C LEU A 67 -0.35 -11.55 -36.07
N VAL A 68 0.75 -11.03 -36.62
CA VAL A 68 2.03 -10.92 -35.90
C VAL A 68 1.87 -10.03 -34.67
N GLY A 69 1.18 -8.88 -34.80
CA GLY A 69 0.88 -7.99 -33.67
C GLY A 69 0.03 -8.68 -32.59
N ALA A 70 -1.00 -9.41 -32.98
CA ALA A 70 -1.85 -10.16 -32.07
C ALA A 70 -1.09 -11.28 -31.35
N VAL A 71 -0.25 -12.04 -32.07
CA VAL A 71 0.58 -13.10 -31.49
C VAL A 71 1.61 -12.51 -30.52
N ALA A 72 2.30 -11.44 -30.91
CA ALA A 72 3.26 -10.76 -30.03
C ALA A 72 2.57 -10.24 -28.75
N SER A 73 1.39 -9.63 -28.89
CA SER A 73 0.59 -9.16 -27.76
C SER A 73 0.13 -10.30 -26.85
N LEU A 74 -0.26 -11.44 -27.43
CA LEU A 74 -0.67 -12.64 -26.70
C LEU A 74 0.48 -13.26 -25.90
N LEU A 75 1.72 -13.20 -26.42
CA LEU A 75 2.91 -13.66 -25.70
C LEU A 75 3.26 -12.79 -24.48
N VAL A 76 3.00 -11.49 -24.55
CA VAL A 76 3.24 -10.55 -23.44
C VAL A 76 2.13 -10.63 -22.37
N MET A 77 0.90 -10.94 -22.78
CA MET A 77 -0.26 -11.02 -21.90
C MET A 77 -0.07 -11.89 -20.64
N PRO A 78 0.42 -13.15 -20.70
CA PRO A 78 0.59 -13.98 -19.51
C PRO A 78 1.62 -13.41 -18.53
N PHE A 79 2.67 -12.74 -19.02
CA PHE A 79 3.66 -12.09 -18.18
C PHE A 79 3.04 -10.90 -17.42
N MET A 80 2.25 -10.08 -18.11
CA MET A 80 1.53 -8.96 -17.50
C MET A 80 0.51 -9.44 -16.46
N LEU A 81 -0.27 -10.48 -16.77
CA LEU A 81 -1.20 -11.07 -15.82
C LEU A 81 -0.48 -11.62 -14.59
N TRP A 82 0.63 -12.34 -14.78
CA TRP A 82 1.43 -12.85 -13.67
C TRP A 82 1.90 -11.72 -12.75
N LYS A 83 2.48 -10.66 -13.34
CA LYS A 83 2.98 -9.52 -12.58
C LYS A 83 1.85 -8.86 -11.79
N MET A 84 0.72 -8.60 -12.44
CA MET A 84 -0.44 -7.97 -11.80
C MET A 84 -0.98 -8.81 -10.63
N VAL A 85 -1.08 -10.12 -10.80
CA VAL A 85 -1.53 -11.03 -9.73
C VAL A 85 -0.53 -11.06 -8.58
N CYS A 86 0.77 -11.07 -8.86
CA CYS A 86 1.80 -11.02 -7.81
C CYS A 86 1.76 -9.70 -7.04
N ASP A 87 1.65 -8.58 -7.73
CA ASP A 87 1.56 -7.25 -7.10
C ASP A 87 0.29 -7.16 -6.25
N THR A 88 -0.86 -7.61 -6.76
CA THR A 88 -2.13 -7.65 -6.01
C THR A 88 -2.03 -8.52 -4.76
N ASN A 89 -1.33 -9.67 -4.83
CA ASN A 89 -1.10 -10.53 -3.68
C ASN A 89 -0.25 -9.85 -2.60
N ARG A 90 0.76 -9.07 -3.00
CA ARG A 90 1.61 -8.29 -2.08
C ARG A 90 0.77 -7.25 -1.32
N PHE A 91 -0.24 -6.66 -1.95
CA PHE A 91 -1.16 -5.74 -1.27
C PHE A 91 -2.23 -6.43 -0.42
N ALA A 92 -2.83 -7.52 -0.91
CA ALA A 92 -3.95 -8.17 -0.24
C ALA A 92 -3.56 -8.88 1.07
N GLY A 93 -2.33 -9.41 1.14
CA GLY A 93 -1.84 -10.15 2.30
C GLY A 93 -1.80 -9.33 3.60
N PRO A 94 -1.11 -8.17 3.63
CA PRO A 94 -1.09 -7.28 4.79
C PRO A 94 -2.48 -6.75 5.17
N LEU A 95 -3.31 -6.40 4.18
CA LEU A 95 -4.66 -5.88 4.42
C LEU A 95 -5.59 -6.93 5.06
N LEU A 96 -5.48 -8.20 4.67
CA LEU A 96 -6.24 -9.28 5.29
C LEU A 96 -5.79 -9.51 6.74
N ARG A 97 -4.48 -9.42 7.03
CA ARG A 97 -3.94 -9.48 8.38
C ARG A 97 -4.46 -8.33 9.24
N PHE A 98 -4.47 -7.12 8.69
CA PHE A 98 -5.03 -5.93 9.36
C PHE A 98 -6.51 -6.10 9.70
N ARG A 99 -7.33 -6.56 8.74
CA ARG A 99 -8.76 -6.82 8.97
C ARG A 99 -8.99 -7.86 10.07
N ARG A 100 -8.15 -8.90 10.12
CA ARG A 100 -8.24 -9.91 11.18
C ARG A 100 -7.92 -9.30 12.54
N HIS A 101 -6.86 -8.50 12.61
CA HIS A 101 -6.47 -7.80 13.84
C HIS A 101 -7.58 -6.86 14.35
N LEU A 102 -8.22 -6.10 13.45
CA LEU A 102 -9.36 -5.27 13.81
C LEU A 102 -10.56 -6.07 14.36
N ARG A 103 -10.80 -7.26 13.82
CA ARG A 103 -11.86 -8.14 14.34
C ARG A 103 -11.52 -8.71 15.70
N GLU A 104 -10.29 -9.19 15.87
CA GLU A 104 -9.79 -9.67 17.17
C GLU A 104 -9.86 -8.57 18.24
N ALA A 105 -9.54 -7.32 17.87
CA ALA A 105 -9.69 -6.16 18.76
C ALA A 105 -11.16 -5.83 19.07
N ALA A 106 -12.05 -5.94 18.07
CA ALA A 106 -13.49 -5.74 18.28
C ALA A 106 -14.10 -6.81 19.20
N ASP A 107 -13.63 -8.06 19.09
CA ASP A 107 -14.14 -9.18 19.88
C ASP A 107 -13.56 -9.20 21.31
N SER A 108 -12.27 -8.91 21.48
CA SER A 108 -11.60 -8.86 22.78
C SER A 108 -11.84 -7.55 23.53
N GLY A 109 -12.17 -6.47 22.82
CA GLY A 109 -12.26 -5.12 23.37
C GLY A 109 -10.90 -4.50 23.72
N GLU A 110 -9.81 -5.16 23.35
CA GLU A 110 -8.43 -4.68 23.53
C GLU A 110 -7.80 -4.31 22.19
N LEU A 111 -7.30 -3.08 22.11
CA LEU A 111 -6.61 -2.57 20.94
C LEU A 111 -5.10 -2.71 21.14
N VAL A 112 -4.48 -3.63 20.41
CA VAL A 112 -3.02 -3.89 20.45
C VAL A 112 -2.37 -3.29 19.19
N PRO A 113 -1.18 -2.65 19.30
CA PRO A 113 -0.44 -2.17 18.15
C PRO A 113 -0.15 -3.27 17.12
N ILE A 114 -0.03 -2.89 15.84
CA ILE A 114 0.33 -3.78 14.74
C ILE A 114 1.73 -3.48 14.25
N GLU A 115 2.45 -4.51 13.81
CA GLU A 115 3.74 -4.39 13.15
C GLU A 115 3.69 -5.16 11.82
N PHE A 116 3.95 -4.47 10.72
CA PHE A 116 4.12 -5.09 9.41
C PHE A 116 5.60 -5.42 9.19
N ARG A 117 5.88 -6.36 8.27
CA ARG A 117 7.28 -6.75 7.98
C ARG A 117 7.95 -5.68 7.13
N ASP A 118 9.28 -5.56 7.21
CA ASP A 118 10.06 -4.53 6.50
C ASP A 118 9.74 -4.44 4.98
N GLU A 119 9.45 -5.56 4.33
CA GLU A 119 9.13 -5.62 2.89
C GLU A 119 7.67 -5.27 2.52
N ASP A 120 6.80 -4.99 3.51
CA ASP A 120 5.40 -4.66 3.27
C ASP A 120 5.24 -3.14 2.99
N ASP A 121 4.54 -2.75 1.92
CA ASP A 121 4.33 -1.34 1.55
C ASP A 121 3.35 -0.57 2.48
N TRP A 122 2.99 -1.15 3.65
CA TRP A 122 1.88 -0.70 4.51
C TRP A 122 2.33 -0.11 5.85
N HIS A 123 3.62 0.19 6.03
CA HIS A 123 4.15 0.77 7.27
C HIS A 123 3.44 2.05 7.69
N ASP A 124 3.13 2.94 6.75
CA ASP A 124 2.41 4.19 7.05
C ASP A 124 1.02 3.93 7.63
N LEU A 125 0.33 2.89 7.14
CA LEU A 125 -0.97 2.47 7.70
C LEU A 125 -0.81 1.89 9.10
N ALA A 126 0.24 1.09 9.35
CA ALA A 126 0.54 0.59 10.69
C ALA A 126 0.83 1.72 11.66
N ASN A 127 1.66 2.68 11.27
CA ASN A 127 2.01 3.84 12.09
C ASN A 127 0.76 4.63 12.45
N ALA A 128 -0.07 4.98 11.46
CA ALA A 128 -1.32 5.70 11.70
C ALA A 128 -2.28 4.91 12.61
N PHE A 129 -2.35 3.58 12.47
CA PHE A 129 -3.14 2.74 13.37
C PHE A 129 -2.57 2.71 14.78
N ASN A 130 -1.26 2.57 14.94
CA ASN A 130 -0.58 2.53 16.23
C ASN A 130 -0.73 3.86 16.99
N ASP A 131 -0.69 4.99 16.29
CA ASP A 131 -0.98 6.31 16.84
C ASP A 131 -2.42 6.43 17.35
N LEU A 132 -3.38 5.84 16.64
CA LEU A 132 -4.76 5.77 17.10
C LEU A 132 -4.90 4.89 18.35
N VAL A 133 -4.27 3.72 18.34
CA VAL A 133 -4.29 2.77 19.47
C VAL A 133 -3.66 3.39 20.71
N SER A 134 -2.53 4.10 20.57
CA SER A 134 -1.86 4.75 21.70
C SER A 134 -2.76 5.81 22.34
N ARG A 135 -3.46 6.62 21.53
CA ARG A 135 -4.41 7.63 22.02
C ARG A 135 -5.56 7.00 22.79
N ILE A 136 -6.24 6.01 22.20
CA ILE A 136 -7.39 5.34 22.83
C ILE A 136 -6.97 4.65 24.12
N ASN A 137 -5.83 3.96 24.13
CA ASN A 137 -5.34 3.29 25.31
C ASN A 137 -4.93 4.30 26.40
N SER A 138 -4.33 5.44 26.03
CA SER A 138 -3.97 6.50 26.99
C SER A 138 -5.20 7.14 27.63
N GLU A 139 -6.27 7.38 26.86
CA GLU A 139 -7.55 7.90 27.37
C GLU A 139 -8.22 6.88 28.31
N ARG A 140 -8.27 5.60 27.92
CA ARG A 140 -8.79 4.53 28.80
C ARG A 140 -8.01 4.39 30.10
N LEU A 141 -6.68 4.53 30.04
CA LEU A 141 -5.82 4.47 31.21
C LEU A 141 -6.12 5.66 32.14
N ALA A 142 -6.28 6.86 31.58
CA ALA A 142 -6.64 8.06 32.33
C ALA A 142 -8.02 7.94 33.02
N ASP A 143 -9.00 7.34 32.36
CA ASP A 143 -10.34 7.09 32.94
C ASP A 143 -10.33 6.02 34.03
N THR A 144 -9.42 5.04 33.94
CA THR A 144 -9.30 3.96 34.93
C THR A 144 -8.48 4.37 36.15
N MET A 145 -7.56 5.33 36.00
CA MET A 145 -6.79 5.87 37.12
C MET A 145 -7.72 6.61 38.09
N SER A 146 -7.73 6.18 39.36
CA SER A 146 -8.49 6.87 40.40
C SER A 146 -8.02 8.32 40.54
N PRO A 147 -8.91 9.27 40.88
CA PRO A 147 -8.53 10.67 41.05
C PRO A 147 -7.38 10.83 42.06
N GLU A 148 -7.37 10.00 43.10
CA GLU A 148 -6.32 9.97 44.13
C GLU A 148 -4.95 9.55 43.57
N PHE A 149 -4.93 8.56 42.67
CA PHE A 149 -3.68 8.11 42.06
C PHE A 149 -3.13 9.13 41.05
N ARG A 150 -4.02 9.82 40.31
CA ARG A 150 -3.64 10.93 39.41
C ARG A 150 -3.03 12.08 40.21
N GLU A 151 -3.63 12.43 41.34
CA GLU A 151 -3.11 13.48 42.23
C GLU A 151 -1.76 13.08 42.87
N GLN A 152 -1.58 11.80 43.23
CA GLN A 152 -0.29 11.28 43.70
C GLN A 152 0.78 11.30 42.61
N LEU A 153 0.44 10.96 41.37
CA LEU A 153 1.37 10.96 40.25
C LEU A 153 1.78 12.39 39.89
N ASP A 154 0.84 13.33 39.83
CA ASP A 154 1.12 14.74 39.56
C ASP A 154 1.99 15.35 40.66
N ARG A 155 1.76 15.03 41.95
CA ARG A 155 2.65 15.42 43.04
C ARG A 155 4.04 14.81 42.91
N SER A 156 4.13 13.51 42.60
CA SER A 156 5.42 12.83 42.43
C SER A 156 6.22 13.41 41.26
N ILE A 157 5.55 13.79 40.16
CA ILE A 157 6.18 14.45 39.01
C ILE A 157 6.64 15.86 39.40
N ALA A 158 5.80 16.64 40.08
CA ALA A 158 6.15 17.98 40.56
C ALA A 158 7.35 17.98 41.52
N ASP A 159 7.39 17.03 42.47
CA ASP A 159 8.52 16.87 43.40
C ASP A 159 9.80 16.42 42.69
N SER A 160 9.69 15.62 41.62
CA SER A 160 10.86 15.17 40.84
C SER A 160 11.44 16.23 39.90
N ILE A 161 10.66 17.24 39.51
CA ILE A 161 11.10 18.35 38.65
C ILE A 161 11.78 19.47 39.48
N HIS A 162 11.55 19.55 40.80
CA HIS A 162 11.98 20.69 41.63
C HIS A 162 13.28 20.59 42.49
N PRO A 163 14.17 19.57 42.46
CA PRO A 163 15.34 19.60 43.35
C PRO A 163 16.66 20.11 42.72
N GLN A 164 16.73 20.45 41.43
CA GLN A 164 18.02 20.84 40.81
C GLN A 164 18.12 22.24 40.18
N SER A 165 17.01 22.94 39.92
CA SER A 165 17.09 24.24 39.23
C SER A 165 17.36 25.45 40.14
N GLU A 166 17.10 25.37 41.44
CA GLU A 166 17.29 26.52 42.35
C GLU A 166 18.65 26.53 43.07
N ALA A 167 19.39 25.41 43.06
CA ALA A 167 20.70 25.34 43.70
C ALA A 167 21.85 25.93 42.85
N GLU A 168 21.74 25.93 41.51
CA GLU A 168 22.79 26.49 40.64
C GLU A 168 22.70 28.01 40.46
N LEU A 169 21.54 28.63 40.70
CA LEU A 169 21.37 30.09 40.53
C LEU A 169 21.77 30.92 41.77
N SER A 170 22.00 30.28 42.92
CA SER A 170 22.44 30.97 44.14
C SER A 170 23.96 30.99 44.33
N ASP A 171 24.72 30.09 43.67
CA ASP A 171 26.18 30.08 43.74
C ASP A 171 26.83 31.01 42.70
N GLU A 172 26.21 31.21 41.52
CA GLU A 172 26.80 32.07 40.48
C GLU A 172 26.72 33.57 40.79
N HIS A 173 25.78 34.01 41.65
CA HIS A 173 25.64 35.44 42.01
C HIS A 173 26.53 35.88 43.18
N SER A 174 27.23 34.96 43.85
CA SER A 174 28.14 35.29 44.96
C SER A 174 29.59 35.52 44.49
N ASP A 175 29.98 34.98 43.34
CA ASP A 175 31.34 35.12 42.80
C ASP A 175 31.58 36.42 42.00
N GLU A 176 30.53 37.08 41.50
CA GLU A 176 30.68 38.35 40.76
C GLU A 176 30.95 39.58 41.66
N LEU A 177 30.78 39.47 42.98
CA LEU A 177 30.98 40.60 43.91
C LEU A 177 32.40 40.67 44.53
N VAL A 178 33.30 39.72 44.25
CA VAL A 178 34.64 39.67 44.88
C VAL A 178 35.79 40.09 43.94
N VAL A 179 35.56 40.25 42.63
CA VAL A 179 36.64 40.53 41.66
C VAL A 179 36.84 42.03 41.33
N GLY A 180 36.10 42.93 41.98
CA GLY A 180 36.12 44.38 41.71
C GLY A 180 36.64 45.25 42.85
N ALA A 181 37.83 44.98 43.39
CA ALA A 181 38.52 45.86 44.34
C ALA A 181 40.03 45.95 44.05
#